data_AF-A0A0Z8KYK8-F1
#
_entry.id   AF-A0A0Z8KYK8-F1
#
_cell.length_a   1.000
_cell.length_b   1.000
_cell.length_c   1.000
_cell.angle_alpha   90.00
_cell.angle_beta   90.00
_cell.angle_gamma   90.00
#
_symmetry.space_group_name_H-M   'P 1'
#
loop_
_entity.id
_entity.type
_entity.pdbx_description
1 polymer ?
#
loop_
_entity_poly.entity_id
_entity_poly.type
_entity_poly.pdbx_seq_one_letter_code
_entity_poly.pdbx_strand_id
1 'polypeptide(L)'
;MSNLKFQSVFDIIGPVMIGPSSSHTAGAVRIGKIVSSIFGDEPTEVEFQLYNSFAKTYRGHGTDVALVAGILGMDTDDPRIPNSLDIARERGIKVYWRVNKDSNTPHPNTTRIIIKNDKKSISATGVSIGGGTFK
;
A
#
# COMPACT_ATOMS: atom_id res chain seq x y z
N MET A 1 -23.59 17.75 0.42
CA MET A 1 -22.95 16.88 1.44
C MET A 1 -23.45 15.47 1.23
N SER A 2 -22.66 14.60 0.58
CA SER A 2 -23.01 13.19 0.42
C SER A 2 -22.88 12.51 1.78
N ASN A 3 -24.01 12.11 2.34
CA ASN A 3 -24.09 11.32 3.56
C ASN A 3 -23.23 10.05 3.38
N LEU A 4 -22.12 9.94 4.13
CA LEU A 4 -21.42 8.67 4.28
C LEU A 4 -22.35 7.74 5.05
N LYS A 5 -23.11 6.91 4.33
CA LYS A 5 -23.91 5.84 4.92
C LYS A 5 -22.96 4.70 5.28
N PHE A 6 -22.44 4.70 6.51
CA PHE A 6 -21.91 3.47 7.10
C PHE A 6 -23.08 2.48 7.18
N GLN A 7 -22.97 1.33 6.51
CA GLN A 7 -24.08 0.38 6.38
C GLN A 7 -24.07 -0.67 7.50
N SER A 8 -22.95 -0.82 8.21
CA SER A 8 -22.77 -1.80 9.28
C SER A 8 -21.83 -1.30 10.38
N VAL A 9 -21.96 -1.82 11.59
CA VAL A 9 -20.99 -1.61 12.69
C VAL A 9 -19.59 -2.11 12.31
N PHE A 10 -19.50 -3.11 11.43
CA PHE A 10 -18.24 -3.62 10.89
C PHE A 10 -17.54 -2.63 9.94
N ASP A 11 -18.23 -1.59 9.45
CA ASP A 11 -17.62 -0.51 8.66
C ASP A 11 -16.94 0.54 9.56
N ILE A 12 -17.27 0.55 10.86
CA ILE A 12 -16.76 1.48 11.86
C ILE A 12 -15.53 0.88 12.56
N ILE A 13 -15.54 -0.44 12.80
CA ILE A 13 -14.42 -1.16 13.38
C ILE A 13 -13.39 -1.45 12.28
N GLY A 14 -12.24 -0.78 12.33
CA GLY A 14 -11.14 -1.04 11.41
C GLY A 14 -10.63 -2.50 11.51
N PRO A 15 -9.98 -3.03 10.47
CA PRO A 15 -9.51 -4.40 10.47
C PRO A 15 -8.47 -4.65 11.56
N VAL A 16 -8.38 -5.90 12.03
CA VAL A 16 -7.20 -6.36 12.77
C VAL A 16 -5.98 -6.16 11.89
N MET A 17 -4.98 -5.47 12.43
CA MET A 17 -3.79 -5.10 11.67
C MET A 17 -2.55 -4.96 12.54
N ILE A 18 -1.39 -5.08 11.91
CA ILE A 18 -0.10 -4.65 12.47
C ILE A 18 0.19 -3.23 11.99
N GLY A 19 0.42 -2.29 12.91
CA GLY A 19 0.81 -0.92 12.60
C GLY A 19 -0.10 0.14 13.24
N PRO A 20 0.32 1.41 13.23
CA PRO A 20 -0.35 2.47 13.99
C PRO A 20 -1.60 3.03 13.31
N SER A 21 -1.84 2.72 12.03
CA SER A 21 -2.86 3.43 11.22
C SER A 21 -3.56 2.54 10.19
N SER A 22 -4.89 2.49 10.25
CA SER A 22 -5.70 1.67 9.33
C SER A 22 -5.66 2.18 7.89
N SER A 23 -5.53 3.49 7.68
CA SER A 23 -5.39 4.05 6.34
C SER A 23 -3.99 3.89 5.77
N HIS A 24 -2.96 4.11 6.58
CA HIS A 24 -1.56 4.13 6.12
C HIS A 24 -0.91 2.75 6.14
N THR A 25 -1.46 1.81 6.90
CA THR A 25 -0.97 0.43 6.99
C THR A 25 -1.95 -0.54 6.35
N ALA A 26 -3.14 -0.76 6.91
CA ALA A 26 -4.05 -1.78 6.37
C ALA A 26 -4.51 -1.46 4.93
N GLY A 27 -4.83 -0.20 4.63
CA GLY A 27 -5.14 0.22 3.26
C GLY A 27 -3.95 0.04 2.31
N ALA A 28 -2.73 0.33 2.76
CA ALA A 28 -1.52 0.17 1.97
C ALA A 28 -1.18 -1.32 1.67
N VAL A 29 -1.29 -2.20 2.67
CA VAL A 29 -1.13 -3.66 2.47
C VAL A 29 -2.12 -4.15 1.42
N ARG A 30 -3.40 -3.78 1.54
CA ARG A 30 -4.43 -4.22 0.59
C ARG A 30 -4.20 -3.70 -0.83
N ILE A 31 -3.77 -2.45 -1.00
CA ILE A 31 -3.40 -1.90 -2.31
C ILE A 31 -2.25 -2.72 -2.92
N GLY A 32 -1.16 -2.94 -2.16
CA GLY A 32 -0.03 -3.73 -2.62
C GLY A 32 -0.44 -5.16 -2.99
N LYS A 33 -1.25 -5.82 -2.16
CA LYS A 33 -1.72 -7.19 -2.38
C LYS A 33 -2.53 -7.33 -3.65
N ILE A 34 -3.44 -6.40 -3.93
CA ILE A 34 -4.20 -6.43 -5.19
C ILE A 34 -3.30 -6.20 -6.40
N VAL A 35 -2.37 -5.25 -6.33
CA VAL A 35 -1.43 -5.02 -7.43
C VAL A 35 -0.56 -6.26 -7.68
N SER A 36 -0.10 -6.94 -6.63
CA SER A 36 0.60 -8.22 -6.74
C SER A 36 -0.26 -9.32 -7.36
N SER A 37 -1.52 -9.46 -6.94
CA SER A 37 -2.44 -10.46 -7.48
C SER A 37 -2.75 -10.21 -8.96
N ILE A 38 -2.89 -8.95 -9.38
CA ILE A 38 -3.05 -8.57 -10.79
C ILE A 38 -1.78 -8.87 -11.58
N PHE A 39 -0.61 -8.59 -11.00
CA PHE A 39 0.67 -8.90 -11.62
C PHE A 39 0.85 -10.41 -11.78
N GLY A 40 0.48 -11.24 -10.79
CA GLY A 40 0.35 -12.69 -10.92
C GLY A 40 1.67 -13.46 -11.12
N ASP A 41 2.83 -12.80 -10.93
CA ASP A 41 4.18 -13.38 -10.99
C ASP A 41 5.04 -12.77 -9.87
N GLU A 42 6.24 -13.30 -9.64
CA GLU A 42 7.23 -12.63 -8.76
C GLU A 42 7.88 -11.44 -9.49
N PRO A 43 7.90 -10.24 -8.89
CA PRO A 43 8.55 -9.08 -9.48
C PRO A 43 10.05 -9.07 -9.22
N THR A 44 10.83 -8.47 -10.13
CA THR A 44 12.25 -8.16 -9.87
C THR A 44 12.42 -6.74 -9.35
N GLU A 45 11.51 -5.83 -9.70
CA GLU A 45 11.57 -4.42 -9.29
C GLU A 45 10.17 -3.84 -9.05
N VAL A 46 10.07 -2.97 -8.04
CA VAL A 46 8.86 -2.21 -7.71
C VAL A 46 9.21 -0.76 -7.41
N GLU A 47 8.58 0.19 -8.10
CA GLU A 47 8.61 1.61 -7.76
C GLU A 47 7.28 2.04 -7.15
N PHE A 48 7.35 2.67 -5.99
CA PHE A 48 6.22 3.31 -5.33
C PHE A 48 6.33 4.83 -5.46
N GLN A 49 5.34 5.42 -6.12
CA GLN A 49 5.18 6.87 -6.20
C GLN A 49 4.14 7.29 -5.18
N LEU A 50 4.58 7.94 -4.11
CA LEU A 50 3.74 8.38 -3.01
C LEU A 50 3.34 9.82 -3.19
N TYR A 51 2.10 10.15 -2.85
CA TYR A 51 1.57 11.50 -2.96
C TYR A 51 1.08 12.01 -1.61
N ASN A 52 1.19 13.32 -1.39
CA ASN A 52 0.55 14.05 -0.29
C ASN A 52 0.76 13.40 1.11
N SER A 53 -0.29 12.95 1.80
CA SER A 53 -0.20 12.39 3.17
C SER A 53 0.65 11.12 3.20
N PHE A 54 0.48 10.23 2.22
CA PHE A 54 1.35 9.06 2.07
C PHE A 54 2.81 9.51 1.90
N ALA A 55 3.09 10.45 1.00
CA ALA A 55 4.44 10.97 0.80
C ALA A 55 5.07 11.60 2.06
N LYS A 56 4.26 12.29 2.88
CA LYS A 56 4.73 13.00 4.09
C LYS A 56 5.01 12.06 5.26
N THR A 57 4.27 10.96 5.37
CA THR A 57 4.25 10.14 6.59
C THR A 57 4.65 8.68 6.39
N TYR A 58 5.07 8.28 5.18
CA TYR A 58 5.25 6.86 4.84
C TYR A 58 6.14 6.06 5.78
N ARG A 59 7.21 6.65 6.32
CA ARG A 59 8.06 6.01 7.34
C ARG A 59 7.44 6.07 8.74
N GLY A 60 6.86 7.21 9.12
CA GLY A 60 6.29 7.42 10.46
C GLY A 60 5.04 6.58 10.74
N HIS A 61 4.27 6.24 9.71
CA HIS A 61 3.09 5.39 9.81
C HIS A 61 3.28 3.99 9.21
N GLY A 62 4.50 3.64 8.78
CA GLY A 62 4.82 2.33 8.21
C GLY A 62 4.15 2.02 6.88
N THR A 63 3.80 3.04 6.08
CA THR A 63 3.26 2.86 4.72
C THR A 63 4.26 2.22 3.78
N ASP A 64 5.56 2.48 3.96
CA ASP A 64 6.59 1.79 3.17
C ASP A 64 6.54 0.28 3.35
N VAL A 65 6.67 -0.16 4.60
CA VAL A 65 6.67 -1.58 4.94
C VAL A 65 5.31 -2.23 4.65
N ALA A 66 4.21 -1.49 4.79
CA ALA A 66 2.87 -1.97 4.44
C ALA A 66 2.70 -2.22 2.94
N LEU A 67 3.11 -1.27 2.09
CA LEU A 67 3.00 -1.41 0.64
C LEU A 67 3.83 -2.60 0.14
N VAL A 68 5.05 -2.73 0.66
CA VAL A 68 5.95 -3.85 0.32
C VAL A 68 5.40 -5.17 0.85
N ALA A 69 4.86 -5.21 2.06
CA ALA A 69 4.19 -6.40 2.61
C ALA A 69 3.04 -6.86 1.70
N GLY A 70 2.24 -5.92 1.20
CA GLY A 70 1.20 -6.18 0.22
C GLY A 70 1.75 -6.81 -1.06
N ILE A 71 2.82 -6.25 -1.63
CA ILE A 71 3.49 -6.84 -2.80
C ILE A 71 3.98 -8.27 -2.53
N LEU A 72 4.41 -8.57 -1.30
CA LEU A 72 4.85 -9.91 -0.90
C LEU A 72 3.69 -10.87 -0.59
N GLY A 73 2.43 -10.43 -0.76
CA GLY A 73 1.22 -11.23 -0.57
C GLY A 73 0.71 -11.31 0.87
N MET A 74 1.29 -10.55 1.80
CA MET A 74 0.93 -10.56 3.22
C MET A 74 -0.47 -10.01 3.47
N ASP A 75 -1.14 -10.49 4.53
CA ASP A 75 -2.38 -9.92 5.04
C ASP A 75 -2.13 -8.81 6.06
N THR A 76 -3.17 -8.04 6.41
CA THR A 76 -3.04 -6.83 7.24
C THR A 76 -2.58 -7.10 8.67
N ASP A 77 -2.79 -8.32 9.16
CA ASP A 77 -2.44 -8.83 10.47
C ASP A 77 -1.15 -9.68 10.48
N ASP A 78 -0.46 -9.77 9.34
CA ASP A 78 0.75 -10.58 9.23
C ASP A 78 1.90 -9.97 10.08
N PRO A 79 2.48 -10.73 11.03
CA PRO A 79 3.52 -10.23 11.92
C PRO A 79 4.83 -9.89 11.18
N ARG A 80 4.97 -10.30 9.91
CA ARG A 80 6.15 -10.02 9.08
C ARG A 80 6.10 -8.63 8.44
N ILE A 81 4.98 -7.91 8.50
CA ILE A 81 4.83 -6.56 7.91
C ILE A 81 6.02 -5.65 8.22
N PRO A 82 6.50 -5.50 9.48
CA PRO A 82 7.62 -4.61 9.79
C PRO A 82 8.93 -4.98 9.08
N ASN A 83 9.11 -6.25 8.72
CA ASN A 83 10.33 -6.79 8.09
C ASN A 83 10.19 -6.93 6.57
N SER A 84 9.10 -6.44 5.97
CA SER A 84 8.80 -6.68 4.56
C SER A 84 9.86 -6.14 3.60
N LEU A 85 10.49 -5.01 3.93
CA LEU A 85 11.60 -4.46 3.14
C LEU A 85 12.82 -5.37 3.13
N ASP A 86 13.12 -6.01 4.26
CA ASP A 86 14.23 -6.94 4.36
C ASP A 86 13.93 -8.25 3.63
N ILE A 87 12.71 -8.77 3.78
CA ILE A 87 12.22 -9.95 3.04
C ILE A 87 12.26 -9.70 1.52
N ALA A 88 11.85 -8.51 1.06
CA ALA A 88 11.93 -8.15 -0.36
C ALA A 88 13.39 -8.16 -0.85
N ARG A 89 14.32 -7.61 -0.06
CA ARG A 89 15.74 -7.60 -0.38
C ARG A 89 16.32 -9.01 -0.44
N GLU A 90 15.97 -9.88 0.50
CA GLU A 90 16.40 -11.28 0.52
C GLU A 90 15.92 -12.06 -0.69
N ARG A 91 14.73 -11.73 -1.21
CA ARG A 91 14.20 -12.27 -2.47
C ARG A 91 14.78 -11.62 -3.74
N GLY A 92 15.70 -10.66 -3.59
CA GLY A 92 16.30 -9.95 -4.72
C GLY A 92 15.38 -8.92 -5.39
N ILE A 93 14.27 -8.56 -4.74
CA ILE A 93 13.31 -7.58 -5.27
C ILE A 93 13.82 -6.17 -4.95
N LYS A 94 14.07 -5.36 -5.98
CA LYS A 94 14.51 -3.98 -5.79
C LYS A 94 13.30 -3.06 -5.57
N VAL A 95 13.34 -2.27 -4.51
CA VAL A 95 12.27 -1.33 -4.15
C VAL A 95 12.75 0.11 -4.30
N TYR A 96 11.99 0.91 -5.03
CA TYR A 96 12.28 2.33 -5.28
C TYR A 96 11.14 3.22 -4.77
N TRP A 97 11.48 4.42 -4.32
CA TRP A 97 10.53 5.39 -3.77
C TRP A 97 10.63 6.71 -4.52
N ARG A 98 9.50 7.20 -5.04
CA ARG A 98 9.35 8.56 -5.57
C ARG A 98 8.36 9.31 -4.69
N VAL A 99 8.82 10.35 -4.00
CA VAL A 99 8.04 11.02 -2.96
C VAL A 99 7.59 12.40 -3.45
N ASN A 100 6.28 12.55 -3.69
CA ASN A 100 5.66 13.79 -4.17
C ASN A 100 4.82 14.40 -3.04
N LYS A 101 5.42 15.23 -2.20
CA LYS A 101 4.77 15.76 -0.98
C LYS A 101 3.61 16.70 -1.27
N ASP A 102 3.68 17.46 -2.34
CA ASP A 102 2.67 18.46 -2.69
C ASP A 102 2.30 18.28 -4.16
N SER A 103 1.13 17.69 -4.39
CA SER A 103 0.63 17.35 -5.72
C SER A 103 -0.87 17.58 -5.82
N ASN A 104 -1.36 17.86 -7.03
CA ASN A 104 -2.78 18.07 -7.31
C ASN A 104 -3.57 16.74 -7.39
N THR A 105 -3.12 15.68 -6.72
CA THR A 105 -3.87 14.41 -6.70
C THR A 105 -5.20 14.56 -5.96
N PRO A 106 -6.29 13.95 -6.42
CA PRO A 106 -7.63 14.10 -5.83
C PRO A 106 -7.75 13.66 -4.36
N HIS A 107 -6.88 12.74 -3.90
CA HIS A 107 -6.92 12.23 -2.53
C HIS A 107 -5.52 12.21 -1.89
N PRO A 108 -5.38 12.57 -0.61
CA PRO A 108 -4.07 12.68 0.03
C PRO A 108 -3.36 11.35 0.27
N ASN A 109 -4.08 10.23 0.30
CA ASN A 109 -3.52 8.89 0.50
C ASN A 109 -3.44 8.12 -0.82
N THR A 110 -2.79 8.72 -1.81
CA THR A 110 -2.65 8.13 -3.15
C THR A 110 -1.25 7.54 -3.32
N THR A 111 -1.17 6.38 -3.95
CA THR A 111 0.08 5.77 -4.41
C THR A 111 -0.09 5.26 -5.83
N ARG A 112 0.95 5.44 -6.66
CA ARG A 112 1.08 4.74 -7.93
C ARG A 112 2.18 3.70 -7.79
N ILE A 113 1.88 2.47 -8.16
CA ILE A 113 2.80 1.34 -8.11
C ILE A 113 3.16 0.97 -9.54
N ILE A 114 4.45 0.85 -9.81
CA ILE A 114 4.99 0.30 -11.05
C ILE A 114 5.74 -0.96 -10.66
N ILE A 115 5.28 -2.10 -11.15
CA ILE A 115 5.82 -3.42 -10.82
C ILE A 115 6.21 -4.13 -12.11
N LYS A 116 7.40 -4.73 -12.12
CA LYS A 116 7.93 -5.40 -13.31
C LYS A 116 8.79 -6.62 -12.99
N ASN A 117 8.94 -7.47 -13.98
CA ASN A 117 9.96 -8.50 -14.10
C ASN A 117 10.45 -8.56 -15.56
N ASP A 118 11.24 -9.58 -15.90
CA ASP A 118 11.80 -9.73 -17.25
C ASP A 118 10.75 -9.93 -18.34
N LYS A 119 9.52 -10.33 -17.98
CA LYS A 119 8.45 -10.66 -18.93
C LYS A 119 7.48 -9.49 -19.14
N LYS A 120 7.18 -8.73 -18.09
CA LYS A 120 6.12 -7.71 -18.14
C LYS A 120 6.31 -6.60 -17.11
N SER A 121 5.61 -5.49 -17.36
CA SER A 121 5.52 -4.34 -16.46
C SER A 121 4.07 -3.85 -16.43
N ILE A 122 3.55 -3.53 -15.26
CA ILE A 122 2.24 -2.89 -15.10
C ILE A 122 2.36 -1.65 -14.22
N SER A 123 1.41 -0.72 -14.39
CA SER A 123 1.24 0.43 -13.49
C SER A 123 -0.20 0.49 -12.99
N ALA A 124 -0.35 0.62 -11.67
CA ALA A 124 -1.64 0.76 -11.02
C ALA A 124 -1.61 1.95 -10.06
N THR A 125 -2.74 2.61 -9.87
CA THR A 125 -2.91 3.69 -8.88
C THR A 125 -3.94 3.25 -7.86
N GLY A 126 -3.61 3.34 -6.58
CA GLY A 126 -4.49 3.02 -5.48
C GLY A 126 -4.64 4.20 -4.52
N VAL A 127 -5.83 4.31 -3.94
CA VAL A 127 -6.21 5.37 -3.01
C VAL A 127 -6.76 4.75 -1.73
N SER A 128 -6.11 4.97 -0.59
CA SER A 128 -6.61 4.52 0.72
C SER A 128 -7.59 5.54 1.30
N ILE A 129 -8.87 5.18 1.43
CA ILE A 129 -9.96 6.11 1.79
C ILE A 129 -10.31 6.09 3.29
N GLY A 130 -9.57 5.35 4.12
CA GLY A 130 -9.80 5.26 5.57
C GLY A 130 -10.51 3.97 5.99
N GLY A 131 -10.38 3.59 7.27
CA GLY A 131 -10.97 2.36 7.81
C GLY A 131 -10.38 1.05 7.26
N GLY A 132 -9.25 1.11 6.55
CA GLY A 132 -8.69 -0.03 5.81
C GLY A 132 -9.30 -0.24 4.41
N THR A 133 -10.21 0.63 3.97
CA THR A 133 -10.80 0.57 2.62
C THR A 133 -9.97 1.37 1.62
N PHE A 134 -9.93 0.93 0.37
CA PHE A 134 -9.19 1.57 -0.72
C PHE A 134 -9.96 1.47 -2.05
N LYS A 135 -9.54 2.25 -3.04
CA LYS A 135 -10.04 2.27 -4.42
C LYS A 135 -8.89 2.27 -5.41
#